data_AF-A0A2G9T749-F1
#
_entry.id   AF-A0A2G9T749-F1
#
_cell.length_a   1.000
_cell.length_b   1.000
_cell.length_c   1.000
_cell.angle_alpha   90.00
_cell.angle_beta   90.00
_cell.angle_gamma   90.00
#
_symmetry.space_group_name_H-M   'P 1'
#
loop_
_entity.id
_entity.type
_entity.pdbx_description
1 polymer ?
#
loop_
_entity_poly.entity_id
_entity_poly.type
_entity_poly.pdbx_seq_one_letter_code
_entity_poly.pdbx_strand_id
1 'polypeptide(L)'
;MVKTGSVAMFDHGEAKNLAAYGQKAPPAYEFSNMNITKVPVYLFTGGNDRLADDDDIKGYLLPHIGSVVKLNTHLPQYNHLDFIWGVQAAADVYKPIVSYIKDSLASKTADRKSSQQ
;
A
#
# COMPACT_ATOMS: atom_id res chain seq x y z
N MET A 1 -5.52 3.95 -15.13
CA MET A 1 -6.22 3.48 -13.93
C MET A 1 -7.64 3.05 -14.24
N VAL A 2 -8.71 3.83 -14.04
CA VAL A 2 -10.11 3.34 -14.26
C VAL A 2 -10.37 2.80 -15.68
N LYS A 3 -9.96 3.53 -16.73
CA LYS A 3 -10.20 3.10 -18.12
C LYS A 3 -9.36 1.90 -18.57
N THR A 4 -8.20 1.70 -17.95
CA THR A 4 -7.17 0.77 -18.43
C THR A 4 -6.96 -0.42 -17.50
N GLY A 5 -7.54 -0.39 -16.29
CA GLY A 5 -7.30 -1.39 -15.25
C GLY A 5 -5.85 -1.47 -14.78
N SER A 6 -5.01 -0.47 -15.11
CA SER A 6 -3.58 -0.51 -14.87
C SER A 6 -3.08 0.69 -14.07
N VAL A 7 -2.06 0.45 -13.26
CA VAL A 7 -1.31 1.47 -12.50
C VAL A 7 -0.06 1.82 -13.31
N ALA A 8 -0.11 2.96 -13.98
CA ALA A 8 0.94 3.46 -14.86
C ALA A 8 1.14 4.96 -14.64
N MET A 9 2.23 5.49 -15.16
CA MET A 9 2.44 6.94 -15.24
C MET A 9 1.31 7.61 -16.03
N PHE A 10 1.19 8.93 -15.89
CA PHE A 10 0.16 9.68 -16.58
C PHE A 10 0.36 9.64 -18.10
N ASP A 11 -0.72 9.45 -18.86
CA ASP A 11 -0.65 9.50 -20.32
C ASP A 11 -0.79 10.94 -20.83
N HIS A 12 0.31 11.54 -21.27
CA HIS A 12 0.33 12.88 -21.87
C HIS A 12 0.03 12.87 -23.39
N GLY A 13 -0.16 11.70 -24.00
CA GLY A 13 -0.21 11.46 -25.45
C GLY A 13 1.17 11.21 -26.06
N GLU A 14 1.24 10.46 -27.17
CA GLU A 14 2.47 9.85 -27.70
C GLU A 14 3.69 10.79 -27.77
N ALA A 15 3.53 11.99 -28.33
CA ALA A 15 4.64 12.93 -28.50
C ALA A 15 5.18 13.45 -27.16
N LYS A 16 4.29 13.72 -26.20
CA LYS A 16 4.66 14.19 -24.87
C LYS A 16 5.19 13.05 -24.00
N ASN A 17 4.66 11.84 -24.16
CA ASN A 17 5.20 10.64 -23.51
C ASN A 17 6.60 10.33 -24.01
N LEU A 18 6.86 10.47 -25.32
CA LEU A 18 8.20 10.27 -25.85
C LEU A 18 9.20 11.27 -25.26
N ALA A 19 8.80 12.53 -25.13
CA ALA A 19 9.62 13.58 -24.50
C ALA A 19 9.82 13.36 -22.99
N ALA A 20 8.79 12.90 -22.27
CA ALA A 20 8.84 12.74 -20.81
C ALA A 20 9.43 11.41 -20.35
N TYR A 21 9.18 10.32 -21.09
CA TYR A 21 9.45 8.94 -20.70
C TYR A 21 10.36 8.19 -21.66
N GLY A 22 10.66 8.75 -22.85
CA GLY A 22 11.45 8.06 -23.87
C GLY A 22 10.70 6.96 -24.62
N GLN A 23 9.39 6.82 -24.39
CA GLN A 23 8.52 5.84 -25.05
C GLN A 23 7.12 6.43 -25.31
N LYS A 24 6.43 5.92 -26.32
CA LYS A 24 5.11 6.44 -26.73
C LYS A 24 3.99 6.17 -25.73
N ALA A 25 4.04 5.02 -25.07
CA ALA A 25 3.06 4.62 -24.05
C ALA A 25 3.57 4.99 -22.66
N PRO A 26 2.70 5.36 -21.70
CA PRO A 26 3.14 5.58 -20.33
C PRO A 26 3.66 4.27 -19.71
N PRO A 27 4.84 4.28 -19.08
CA PRO A 27 5.38 3.09 -18.41
C PRO A 27 4.52 2.68 -17.19
N ALA A 28 4.40 1.37 -16.98
CA ALA A 28 3.70 0.79 -15.84
C ALA A 28 4.54 0.89 -14.55
N TYR A 29 3.87 0.93 -13.39
CA TYR A 29 4.54 0.84 -12.10
C TYR A 29 4.72 -0.63 -11.69
N GLU A 30 5.97 -1.06 -11.57
CA GLU A 30 6.33 -2.42 -11.18
C GLU A 30 6.46 -2.55 -9.65
N PHE A 31 5.48 -3.21 -9.02
CA PHE A 31 5.48 -3.49 -7.58
C PHE A 31 6.48 -4.57 -7.17
N SER A 32 6.98 -5.34 -8.13
CA SER A 32 7.96 -6.42 -7.94
C SER A 32 9.40 -5.92 -7.79
N ASN A 33 9.65 -4.60 -7.89
CA ASN A 33 11.00 -4.06 -7.82
C ASN A 33 11.65 -4.27 -6.43
N MET A 34 12.96 -4.54 -6.42
CA MET A 34 13.75 -5.00 -5.26
C MET A 34 13.69 -4.10 -4.01
N ASN A 35 13.28 -2.84 -4.17
CA ASN A 35 13.16 -1.91 -3.05
C ASN A 35 11.79 -2.02 -2.36
N ILE A 36 10.71 -2.26 -3.10
CA ILE A 36 9.37 -2.46 -2.52
C ILE A 36 9.31 -3.79 -1.77
N THR A 37 9.96 -4.85 -2.30
CA THR A 37 9.95 -6.20 -1.71
C THR A 37 10.61 -6.30 -0.32
N LYS A 38 11.26 -5.23 0.15
CA LYS A 38 11.94 -5.16 1.45
C LYS A 38 11.18 -4.37 2.52
N VAL A 39 10.10 -3.68 2.14
CA VAL A 39 9.35 -2.83 3.07
C VAL A 39 8.15 -3.61 3.61
N PRO A 40 8.09 -3.93 4.91
CA PRO A 40 6.92 -4.58 5.49
C PRO A 40 5.70 -3.66 5.42
N VAL A 41 4.58 -4.18 4.90
CA VAL A 41 3.32 -3.44 4.73
C VAL A 41 2.28 -3.96 5.73
N TYR A 42 1.66 -3.04 6.46
CA TYR A 42 0.44 -3.31 7.24
C TYR A 42 -0.71 -2.65 6.50
N LEU A 43 -1.62 -3.46 5.98
CA LEU A 43 -2.71 -3.02 5.12
C LEU A 43 -4.01 -2.94 5.93
N PHE A 44 -4.73 -1.83 5.79
CA PHE A 44 -6.09 -1.67 6.33
C PHE A 44 -7.05 -1.47 5.16
N THR A 45 -8.13 -2.23 5.12
CA THR A 45 -9.13 -2.21 4.02
C THR A 45 -10.55 -2.08 4.58
N GLY A 46 -11.44 -1.45 3.83
CA GLY A 46 -12.81 -1.16 4.24
C GLY A 46 -13.82 -1.90 3.37
N GLY A 47 -14.80 -2.59 3.97
CA GLY A 47 -15.79 -3.36 3.21
C GLY A 47 -16.81 -2.51 2.46
N ASN A 48 -17.00 -1.25 2.86
CA ASN A 48 -17.86 -0.27 2.19
C ASN A 48 -17.05 0.78 1.40
N ASP A 49 -15.75 0.55 1.21
CA ASP A 49 -14.90 1.45 0.42
C ASP A 49 -15.23 1.31 -1.07
N ARG A 50 -15.55 2.43 -1.72
CA ARG A 50 -15.87 2.49 -3.16
C ARG A 50 -14.73 3.01 -4.02
N LEU A 51 -13.65 3.48 -3.40
CA LEU A 51 -12.46 4.00 -4.09
C LEU A 51 -11.31 2.98 -4.02
N ALA A 52 -11.17 2.29 -2.90
CA ALA A 52 -10.27 1.15 -2.72
C ALA A 52 -11.10 -0.10 -2.42
N ASP A 53 -11.95 -0.47 -3.38
CA ASP A 53 -12.89 -1.57 -3.20
C ASP A 53 -12.20 -2.94 -3.19
N ASP A 54 -12.96 -3.93 -2.74
CA ASP A 54 -12.48 -5.30 -2.56
C ASP A 54 -11.98 -5.96 -3.86
N ASP A 55 -12.51 -5.58 -5.03
CA ASP A 55 -12.09 -6.16 -6.31
C ASP A 55 -10.70 -5.64 -6.70
N ASP A 56 -10.44 -4.34 -6.55
CA ASP A 56 -9.11 -3.78 -6.79
C ASP A 56 -8.09 -4.30 -5.76
N ILE A 57 -8.48 -4.44 -4.49
CA ILE A 57 -7.59 -4.97 -3.44
C ILE A 57 -7.22 -6.44 -3.71
N LYS A 58 -8.21 -7.30 -3.96
CA LYS A 58 -8.00 -8.76 -4.09
C LYS A 58 -7.53 -9.13 -5.50
N GLY A 59 -8.05 -8.46 -6.52
CA GLY A 59 -7.78 -8.74 -7.93
C GLY A 59 -6.48 -8.11 -8.44
N TYR A 60 -6.06 -6.98 -7.87
CA TYR A 60 -4.84 -6.29 -8.32
C TYR A 60 -3.81 -6.14 -7.20
N LEU A 61 -4.11 -5.45 -6.10
CA LEU A 61 -3.08 -5.05 -5.13
C LEU A 61 -2.41 -6.25 -4.45
N LEU A 62 -3.18 -7.14 -3.83
CA LEU A 62 -2.64 -8.29 -3.08
C LEU A 62 -1.81 -9.26 -3.95
N PRO A 63 -2.19 -9.59 -5.20
CA PRO A 63 -1.33 -10.34 -6.12
C PRO A 63 0.05 -9.70 -6.33
N HIS A 64 0.14 -8.38 -6.33
CA HIS A 64 1.39 -7.65 -6.63
C HIS A 64 2.27 -7.41 -5.39
N ILE A 65 1.68 -7.17 -4.21
CA ILE A 65 2.43 -6.84 -2.98
C ILE A 65 2.27 -7.86 -1.85
N GLY A 66 1.50 -8.94 -2.04
CA GLY A 66 1.15 -9.87 -0.98
C GLY A 66 2.35 -10.48 -0.25
N SER A 67 3.51 -10.61 -0.92
CA SER A 67 4.76 -11.09 -0.33
C SER A 67 5.32 -10.19 0.78
N VAL A 68 4.97 -8.90 0.78
CA VAL A 68 5.43 -7.93 1.79
C VAL A 68 4.36 -7.53 2.80
N VAL A 69 3.11 -7.94 2.59
CA VAL A 69 2.01 -7.67 3.52
C VAL A 69 2.19 -8.53 4.78
N LYS A 70 2.50 -7.88 5.90
CA LYS A 70 2.62 -8.53 7.21
C LYS A 70 1.27 -8.82 7.83
N LEU A 71 0.31 -7.93 7.63
CA LEU A 71 -1.05 -8.07 8.11
C LEU A 71 -2.00 -7.30 7.19
N ASN A 72 -3.16 -7.89 6.92
CA ASN A 72 -4.28 -7.23 6.26
C ASN A 72 -5.45 -7.19 7.24
N THR A 73 -5.72 -6.02 7.82
CA THR A 73 -6.85 -5.77 8.72
C THR A 73 -8.03 -5.26 7.91
N HIS A 74 -9.04 -6.10 7.73
CA HIS A 74 -10.26 -5.74 7.03
C HIS A 74 -11.33 -5.26 8.01
N LEU A 75 -11.89 -4.07 7.75
CA LEU A 75 -12.92 -3.40 8.54
C LEU A 75 -14.23 -3.34 7.71
N PRO A 76 -15.15 -4.31 7.85
CA PRO A 76 -16.27 -4.47 6.92
C PRO A 76 -17.19 -3.24 6.82
N GLN A 77 -17.29 -2.46 7.89
CA GLN A 77 -18.20 -1.31 7.95
C GLN A 77 -17.56 0.00 7.46
N TYR A 78 -16.23 0.03 7.30
CA TYR A 78 -15.51 1.23 6.90
C TYR A 78 -15.71 1.54 5.42
N ASN A 79 -16.03 2.80 5.13
CA ASN A 79 -15.85 3.41 3.82
C ASN A 79 -14.50 4.13 3.73
N HIS A 80 -14.22 4.75 2.58
CA HIS A 80 -12.94 5.41 2.31
C HIS A 80 -12.55 6.52 3.31
N LEU A 81 -13.53 7.32 3.75
CA LEU A 81 -13.29 8.47 4.62
C LEU A 81 -13.22 8.09 6.10
N ASP A 82 -13.73 6.92 6.48
CA ASP A 82 -13.71 6.45 7.87
C ASP A 82 -12.29 6.25 8.38
N PHE A 83 -11.32 5.97 7.50
CA PHE A 83 -9.90 5.86 7.86
C PHE A 83 -9.27 7.18 8.33
N ILE A 84 -9.89 8.32 8.04
CA ILE A 84 -9.38 9.66 8.39
C ILE A 84 -10.33 10.37 9.36
N TRP A 85 -11.64 10.32 9.09
CA TRP A 85 -12.68 11.08 9.81
C TRP A 85 -13.64 10.20 10.62
N GLY A 86 -13.50 8.88 10.56
CA GLY A 86 -14.34 7.97 11.32
C GLY A 86 -14.15 8.17 12.82
N VAL A 87 -15.25 8.27 13.56
CA VAL A 87 -15.22 8.44 15.03
C VAL A 87 -14.50 7.29 15.75
N GLN A 88 -14.44 6.12 15.12
CA GLN A 88 -13.76 4.92 15.62
C GLN A 88 -12.33 4.76 15.08
N ALA A 89 -11.87 5.60 14.15
CA ALA A 89 -10.56 5.46 13.48
C ALA A 89 -9.38 5.41 14.46
N ALA A 90 -9.47 6.16 15.56
CA ALA A 90 -8.45 6.14 16.59
C ALA A 90 -8.29 4.77 17.25
N ALA A 91 -9.41 4.07 17.51
CA ALA A 91 -9.40 2.75 18.12
C ALA A 91 -8.98 1.68 17.12
N ASP A 92 -9.59 1.69 15.92
CA ASP A 92 -9.51 0.57 14.98
C ASP A 92 -8.29 0.64 14.06
N VAL A 93 -7.72 1.83 13.86
CA VAL A 93 -6.63 2.06 12.90
C VAL A 93 -5.40 2.65 13.58
N TYR A 94 -5.54 3.81 14.25
CA TYR A 94 -4.36 4.57 14.71
C TYR A 94 -3.65 3.91 15.89
N LYS A 95 -4.38 3.41 16.89
CA LYS A 95 -3.78 2.67 18.01
C LYS A 95 -3.02 1.41 17.54
N PRO A 96 -3.57 0.56 16.65
CA PRO A 96 -2.82 -0.53 16.03
C PRO A 96 -1.55 -0.07 15.31
N ILE A 97 -1.61 0.98 14.48
CA ILE A 97 -0.44 1.53 13.78
C ILE A 97 0.66 1.92 14.78
N VAL A 98 0.30 2.64 15.84
CA VAL A 98 1.24 3.05 16.90
C VAL A 98 1.86 1.82 17.57
N SER A 99 1.09 0.76 17.80
CA SER A 99 1.62 -0.51 18.34
C SER A 99 2.66 -1.12 17.41
N TYR A 100 2.34 -1.29 16.13
CA TYR A 100 3.26 -1.89 15.15
C TYR A 100 4.57 -1.12 15.03
N ILE A 101 4.51 0.21 15.10
CA ILE A 101 5.71 1.07 15.09
C ILE A 101 6.56 0.81 16.34
N LYS A 102 5.94 0.78 17.54
CA LYS A 102 6.65 0.51 18.80
C LYS A 102 7.30 -0.87 18.79
N ASP A 103 6.59 -1.88 18.34
CA ASP A 103 7.08 -3.26 18.26
C ASP A 103 8.27 -3.36 17.28
N SER A 104 8.18 -2.70 16.12
CA SER A 104 9.28 -2.65 15.15
C SER A 104 10.51 -1.89 15.68
N LEU A 105 10.34 -0.88 16.52
CA LEU A 105 11.46 -0.15 17.11
C LEU A 105 12.13 -0.93 18.24
N ALA A 106 11.34 -1.66 19.02
CA ALA A 106 11.84 -2.54 20.07
C ALA A 106 12.70 -3.68 19.50
N SER A 107 12.22 -4.36 18.45
CA SER A 107 12.97 -5.44 17.79
C SER A 107 14.30 -4.97 17.21
N LYS A 108 14.33 -3.82 16.52
CA LYS A 108 15.57 -3.21 16.00
C LYS A 108 16.57 -2.81 17.09
N THR A 109 16.10 -2.55 18.31
CA THR A 109 16.97 -2.23 19.45
C THR A 109 17.58 -3.51 20.03
N ALA A 110 16.81 -4.59 20.08
CA ALA A 110 17.27 -5.89 20.54
C ALA A 110 18.33 -6.49 19.60
N ASP A 111 18.08 -6.47 18.29
CA ASP A 111 19.02 -7.00 17.28
C ASP A 111 20.37 -6.25 17.28
N ARG A 112 20.36 -4.94 17.52
CA ARG A 112 21.59 -4.14 17.64
C ARG A 112 22.42 -4.48 18.88
N LYS A 113 21.77 -4.89 19.98
CA LYS A 113 22.47 -5.29 21.21
C LYS A 113 23.07 -6.69 21.12
N SER A 114 22.41 -7.62 20.42
CA SER A 114 22.96 -8.97 20.19
C SER A 114 24.09 -9.02 19.16
N SER A 115 24.13 -8.05 18.23
CA SER A 115 25.20 -7.95 17.22
C SER A 115 26.53 -7.36 17.75
N GLN A 116 26.54 -6.86 19.00
CA GLN A 116 27.68 -6.21 19.63
C GLN A 116 28.30 -7.03 20.78
N GLN A 117 27.85 -8.28 20.96
CA GLN A 117 28.40 -9.29 21.87
C GLN A 117 28.96 -10.45 21.06
#